data_AF-A0A7J9ZPN3-F1
#
_entry.id   AF-A0A7J9ZPN3-F1
#
_cell.length_a   1.000
_cell.length_b   1.000
_cell.length_c   1.000
_cell.angle_alpha   90.00
_cell.angle_beta   90.00
_cell.angle_gamma   90.00
#
_symmetry.space_group_name_H-M   'P 1'
#
loop_
_entity.id
_entity.type
_entity.pdbx_description
1 polymer ?
#
loop_
_entity_poly.entity_id
_entity_poly.type
_entity_poly.pdbx_seq_one_letter_code
_entity_poly.pdbx_strand_id
1 'polypeptide(L)' 'MGQGPPGYAVIDVETTGLRTDWHNRVIEVGVVLLDPSGEVTGEWCS' A
#
# COMPACT_ATOMS: atom_id res chain seq x y z
N MET A 1 14.23 25.77 0.86
CA MET A 1 13.17 25.16 0.01
C MET A 1 12.36 24.29 0.93
N GLY A 2 11.10 24.63 1.22
CA GLY A 2 10.25 23.78 2.04
C GLY A 2 10.01 22.46 1.29
N GLN A 3 10.05 21.32 1.99
CA GLN A 3 9.52 20.11 1.38
C GLN A 3 8.07 20.39 1.00
N GLY A 4 7.69 20.02 -0.23
CA GLY A 4 6.28 19.96 -0.60
C GLY A 4 5.52 19.04 0.35
N PRO A 5 4.18 19.01 0.26
CA PRO A 5 3.39 18.04 1.03
C PRO A 5 3.98 16.64 0.89
N PRO A 6 3.99 15.81 1.95
CA PRO A 6 4.45 14.44 1.83
C PRO A 6 3.55 13.67 0.85
N GLY A 7 4.15 12.75 0.10
CA GLY A 7 3.41 11.79 -0.71
C GLY A 7 2.59 10.81 0.14
N TYR A 8 1.97 9.80 -0.49
CA TYR A 8 1.18 8.78 0.19
C TYR A 8 1.47 7.38 -0.35
N ALA A 9 1.22 6.37 0.48
CA ALA A 9 1.29 4.98 0.07
C ALA A 9 -0.13 4.47 -0.23
N VAL A 10 -0.31 3.83 -1.39
CA VAL A 10 -1.46 2.98 -1.68
C VAL A 10 -1.06 1.56 -1.32
N ILE A 11 -1.87 0.92 -0.47
CA ILE A 11 -1.64 -0.44 -0.01
C ILE A 11 -2.84 -1.27 -0.44
N ASP A 12 -2.55 -2.38 -1.10
CA ASP A 12 -3.50 -3.43 -1.40
C ASP A 12 -3.08 -4.73 -0.72
N VAL A 13 -4.04 -5.50 -0.21
CA VAL A 13 -3.78 -6.75 0.52
C VAL A 13 -4.67 -7.86 0.03
N GLU A 14 -4.06 -8.99 -0.28
CA GLU A 14 -4.80 -10.21 -0.57
C GLU A 14 -4.80 -11.13 0.64
N THR A 15 -5.95 -11.77 0.88
CA THR A 15 -6.18 -12.53 2.10
C THR A 15 -6.72 -13.92 1.79
N THR A 16 -6.49 -14.88 2.69
CA THR A 16 -7.10 -16.21 2.58
C THR A 16 -8.62 -16.21 2.83
N GLY A 17 -9.22 -15.05 3.12
CA GLY A 17 -10.64 -14.87 3.38
C GLY A 17 -10.92 -13.57 4.14
N LEU A 18 -12.20 -13.24 4.32
CA LEU A 18 -12.63 -11.91 4.74
C LEU A 18 -12.71 -11.70 6.27
N ARG A 19 -12.44 -12.73 7.09
CA ARG A 19 -12.58 -12.63 8.56
C ARG A 19 -11.25 -12.28 9.22
N THR A 20 -11.17 -11.08 9.78
CA THR A 20 -9.98 -10.62 10.51
C THR A 20 -9.80 -11.30 11.86
N ASP A 21 -10.85 -11.89 12.43
CA ASP A 21 -10.89 -12.49 13.77
C ASP A 21 -10.71 -14.01 13.80
N TRP A 22 -10.65 -14.68 12.63
CA TRP A 22 -10.69 -16.14 12.54
C TRP A 22 -9.91 -16.68 11.35
N HIS A 23 -8.76 -17.32 11.64
CA HIS A 23 -7.86 -18.06 10.72
C HIS A 23 -7.41 -17.42 9.40
N ASN A 24 -8.06 -16.37 8.89
CA ASN A 24 -7.61 -15.70 7.68
C ASN A 24 -6.34 -14.88 7.95
N ARG A 25 -5.51 -14.78 6.92
CA ARG A 25 -4.20 -14.12 6.95
C ARG A 25 -4.03 -13.34 5.67
N VAL A 26 -3.25 -12.26 5.74
CA VAL A 26 -2.69 -11.60 4.56
C VAL A 26 -1.68 -12.54 3.93
N ILE A 27 -1.75 -12.74 2.62
CA ILE A 27 -0.85 -13.62 1.86
C ILE A 27 -0.01 -12.88 0.84
N GLU A 28 -0.42 -11.68 0.44
CA GLU A 28 0.32 -10.78 -0.44
C GLU A 28 0.08 -9.34 -0.01
N VAL A 29 1.09 -8.49 -0.23
CA VAL A 29 1.00 -7.04 0.00
C VAL A 29 1.56 -6.31 -1.21
N GLY A 30 0.71 -5.50 -1.84
CA GLY A 30 1.12 -4.51 -2.84
C GLY A 30 1.32 -3.15 -2.20
N VAL A 31 2.44 -2.48 -2.49
CA VAL A 31 2.70 -1.11 -2.04
C VAL A 31 3.11 -0.24 -3.22
N VAL A 32 2.42 0.89 -3.40
CA VAL A 32 2.78 1.93 -4.37
C VAL A 32 2.98 3.24 -3.63
N LEU A 33 4.13 3.88 -3.83
CA LEU A 33 4.41 5.22 -3.30
C LEU A 33 4.06 6.27 -4.35
N LEU A 34 3.20 7.21 -3.99
CA LEU A 34 2.77 8.31 -4.82
C LEU A 34 3.27 9.63 -4.26
N ASP A 35 3.68 10.55 -5.14
CA ASP A 35 3.88 11.94 -4.77
C ASP A 35 2.53 12.66 -4.53
N PRO A 36 2.52 13.94 -4.10
CA PRO A 36 1.26 14.66 -3.86
C PRO A 36 0.36 14.85 -5.08
N SER A 37 0.89 14.75 -6.30
CA SER A 37 0.11 14.77 -7.55
C SER A 37 -0.43 13.40 -7.94
N GLY A 38 -0.06 12.33 -7.24
CA GLY A 38 -0.45 10.96 -7.57
C GLY A 38 0.51 10.28 -8.55
N GLU A 39 1.69 10.86 -8.80
CA GLU A 39 2.70 10.24 -9.67
C GLU A 39 3.45 9.14 -8.92
N VAL A 40 3.68 8.00 -9.59
CA VAL A 40 4.37 6.86 -9.00
C VAL A 40 5.85 7.16 -8.80
N THR A 41 6.32 6.91 -7.58
CA THR A 41 7.72 7.09 -7.17
C THR A 41 8.40 5.78 -6.75
N GLY A 42 7.64 4.70 -6.58
CA GLY A 42 8.15 3.35 -6.30
C GLY A 42 7.02 2.33 -6.10
N GLU A 43 7.34 1.06 -6.32
CA GLU A 43 6.39 -0.06 -6.17
C GLU A 43 7.08 -1.34 -5.69
N TRP A 44 6.34 -2.15 -4.92
CA TRP A 44 6.72 -3.50 -4.49
C TRP A 44 5.51 -4.44 -4.47
N CYS A 45 5.74 -5.71 -4.76
CA CYS A 45 4.77 -6.81 -4.71
C CYS A 45 5.50 -8.10 -4.33
N SER A 46 4.91 -8.91 -3.43
CA SER A 46 5.43 -10.20 -2.96
C SER A 46 4.34 -11.13 -2.47
#